data_AF-A0A1I5CZZ8-F1
#
_entry.id   AF-A0A1I5CZZ8-F1
#
_cell.length_a   1.000
_cell.length_b   1.000
_cell.length_c   1.000
_cell.angle_alpha   90.00
_cell.angle_beta   90.00
_cell.angle_gamma   90.00
#
_symmetry.space_group_name_H-M   'P 1'
#
loop_
_entity.id
_entity.type
_entity.pdbx_description
1 polymer ?
#
loop_
_entity_poly.entity_id
_entity_poly.type
_entity_poly.pdbx_seq_one_letter_code
_entity_poly.pdbx_strand_id
1 'polypeptide(L)'
;MAKFHIEPDQVKKVANDVSTMSTSFKEIKTYTAQSQLTPAHFGKIPGLSEAAGAYVAKMQALGDSAAKGSTFLGGFAERLNTSVTLHSENEQENAWGVTNAGKGA
;
A
#
# COMPACT_ATOMS: atom_id res chain seq x y z
N MET A 1 -26.68 5.05 -21.25
CA MET A 1 -25.32 5.24 -20.70
C MET A 1 -25.21 4.37 -19.46
N ALA A 2 -24.20 3.50 -19.37
CA ALA A 2 -23.97 2.74 -18.15
C ALA A 2 -23.59 3.72 -17.03
N LYS A 3 -24.40 3.80 -15.97
CA LYS A 3 -24.07 4.59 -14.79
C LYS A 3 -22.91 3.86 -14.10
N PHE A 4 -21.71 4.41 -14.16
CA PHE A 4 -20.59 3.95 -13.35
C PHE A 4 -21.00 4.14 -11.89
N HIS A 5 -21.43 3.07 -11.24
CA HIS A 5 -21.72 3.06 -9.82
C HIS A 5 -20.44 2.62 -9.11
N ILE A 6 -19.85 3.53 -8.34
CA ILE A 6 -18.73 3.20 -7.46
C ILE A 6 -19.34 2.57 -6.22
N GLU A 7 -19.04 1.31 -5.94
CA GLU A 7 -19.46 0.65 -4.70
C GLU A 7 -18.52 1.04 -3.55
N PRO A 8 -18.94 1.94 -2.64
CA PRO A 8 -18.04 2.53 -1.64
C PRO A 8 -17.39 1.50 -0.73
N ASP A 9 -18.13 0.44 -0.39
CA ASP A 9 -17.67 -0.63 0.50
C ASP A 9 -16.60 -1.50 -0.16
N GLN A 10 -16.72 -1.74 -1.47
CA GLN A 10 -15.68 -2.46 -2.22
C GLN A 10 -14.39 -1.65 -2.30
N VAL A 11 -14.49 -0.35 -2.54
CA VAL A 11 -13.31 0.53 -2.60
C VAL A 11 -12.64 0.66 -1.24
N LYS A 12 -13.40 0.76 -0.14
CA LYS A 12 -12.87 0.71 1.24
C LYS A 12 -12.16 -0.60 1.54
N LYS A 13 -12.72 -1.74 1.08
CA LYS A 13 -12.07 -3.04 1.24
C LYS A 13 -10.73 -3.08 0.52
N VAL A 14 -10.67 -2.62 -0.73
CA VAL A 14 -9.41 -2.53 -1.49
C VAL A 14 -8.42 -1.59 -0.79
N ALA A 15 -8.87 -0.45 -0.27
CA ALA A 15 -8.02 0.47 0.47
C ALA A 15 -7.42 -0.19 1.73
N ASN A 16 -8.20 -0.99 2.45
CA ASN A 16 -7.74 -1.76 3.62
C ASN A 16 -6.73 -2.85 3.23
N ASP A 17 -6.99 -3.60 2.15
CA ASP A 17 -6.07 -4.63 1.67
C ASP A 17 -4.71 -4.02 1.24
N VAL A 18 -4.74 -2.89 0.55
CA VAL A 18 -3.55 -2.12 0.17
C VAL A 18 -2.81 -1.59 1.40
N SER A 19 -3.54 -1.10 2.41
CA SER A 19 -2.95 -0.63 3.67
C SER A 19 -2.25 -1.77 4.44
N THR A 20 -2.87 -2.95 4.46
CA THR A 20 -2.27 -4.17 5.01
C THR A 20 -0.97 -4.51 4.28
N MET A 21 -0.99 -4.49 2.95
CA MET A 21 0.21 -4.74 2.13
C MET A 21 1.30 -3.70 2.38
N SER A 22 0.95 -2.42 2.52
CA SER A 22 1.88 -1.35 2.91
C SER A 22 2.57 -1.67 4.24
N THR A 23 1.83 -2.21 5.21
CA THR A 23 2.36 -2.60 6.53
C THR A 23 3.32 -3.78 6.42
N SER A 24 2.97 -4.82 5.68
CA SER A 24 3.88 -5.96 5.42
C SER A 24 5.19 -5.52 4.77
N PHE A 25 5.17 -4.51 3.90
CA PHE A 25 6.38 -3.96 3.29
C PHE A 25 7.26 -3.21 4.32
N LYS A 26 6.67 -2.57 5.34
CA LYS A 26 7.44 -2.01 6.47
C LYS A 26 8.11 -3.10 7.29
N GLU A 27 7.42 -4.21 7.50
CA GLU A 27 7.98 -5.36 8.23
C GLU A 27 9.18 -5.94 7.49
N ILE A 28 9.12 -6.09 6.16
CA ILE A 28 10.27 -6.52 5.35
C ILE A 28 11.47 -5.59 5.57
N LYS A 29 11.27 -4.26 5.57
CA LYS A 29 12.35 -3.31 5.87
C LYS A 29 12.94 -3.58 7.26
N THR A 30 12.10 -3.73 8.28
CA THR A 30 12.55 -4.03 9.65
C THR A 30 13.36 -5.32 9.71
N TYR A 31 12.89 -6.40 9.08
CA TYR A 31 13.61 -7.68 9.03
C TYR A 31 14.95 -7.56 8.32
N THR A 32 15.01 -6.84 7.19
CA THR A 32 16.27 -6.64 6.46
C THR A 32 17.29 -5.84 7.27
N ALA A 33 16.85 -4.87 8.07
CA ALA A 33 17.70 -4.07 8.94
C ALA A 33 18.17 -4.85 10.19
N GLN A 34 17.37 -5.82 10.67
CA GLN A 34 17.70 -6.67 11.81
C GLN A 34 18.53 -7.91 11.44
N SER A 35 18.69 -8.20 10.15
CA SER A 35 19.47 -9.35 9.68
C SER A 35 20.94 -9.22 10.09
N GLN A 36 21.38 -10.04 11.04
CA GLN A 36 22.78 -10.13 11.49
C GLN A 36 23.61 -11.13 10.68
N LEU A 37 23.07 -11.65 9.58
CA LEU A 37 23.76 -12.59 8.71
C LEU A 37 24.95 -11.91 8.01
N THR A 38 26.14 -12.21 8.50
CA THR A 38 27.43 -11.88 7.88
C THR A 38 27.89 -13.00 6.91
N PRO A 39 28.85 -12.71 6.01
CA PRO A 39 29.41 -13.72 5.10
C PRO A 39 29.94 -14.99 5.80
N ALA A 40 30.35 -14.88 7.06
CA ALA A 40 30.82 -16.02 7.86
C ALA A 40 29.74 -17.09 8.11
N HIS A 41 28.46 -16.71 8.11
CA HIS A 41 27.34 -17.64 8.31
C HIS A 41 27.04 -18.53 7.09
N PHE A 42 27.52 -18.14 5.91
CA PHE A 42 27.28 -18.87 4.66
C PHE A 42 28.34 -19.93 4.36
N GLY A 43 29.33 -20.08 5.25
CA GLY A 43 30.45 -21.01 5.08
C GLY A 43 31.50 -20.52 4.07
N LYS A 44 32.60 -21.28 3.98
CA LYS A 44 33.71 -21.02 3.05
C LYS A 44 33.61 -21.97 1.85
N ILE A 45 32.71 -21.66 0.93
CA ILE A 45 32.60 -22.40 -0.33
C ILE A 45 33.10 -21.48 -1.45
N PRO A 46 34.14 -21.88 -2.22
CA PRO A 46 34.64 -21.09 -3.35
C PRO A 46 33.50 -20.67 -4.30
N GLY A 47 33.47 -19.41 -4.70
CA GLY A 47 32.40 -18.81 -5.53
C GLY A 47 31.12 -18.41 -4.79
N LEU A 48 30.71 -19.14 -3.75
CA LEU A 48 29.55 -18.76 -2.91
C LEU A 48 29.91 -17.78 -1.80
N SER A 49 31.13 -17.84 -1.27
CA SER A 49 31.60 -16.89 -0.25
C SER A 49 31.76 -15.45 -0.78
N GLU A 50 32.05 -15.28 -2.07
CA GLU A 50 32.06 -13.96 -2.74
C GLU A 50 30.63 -13.42 -2.88
N ALA A 51 29.67 -14.26 -3.26
CA ALA A 51 28.25 -13.89 -3.30
C ALA A 51 27.70 -13.54 -1.91
N ALA A 52 28.15 -14.27 -0.86
CA ALA A 52 27.81 -13.97 0.52
C ALA A 52 28.37 -12.61 0.99
N GLY A 53 29.50 -12.17 0.45
CA GLY A 53 30.06 -10.83 0.68
C GLY A 53 29.10 -9.69 0.32
N ALA A 54 28.27 -9.88 -0.72
CA ALA A 54 27.28 -8.90 -1.16
C ALA A 54 25.93 -8.99 -0.42
N TYR A 55 25.73 -10.01 0.41
CA TYR A 55 24.43 -10.30 1.04
C TYR A 55 23.87 -9.11 1.82
N VAL A 56 24.70 -8.49 2.68
CA VAL A 56 24.29 -7.35 3.51
C VAL A 56 23.80 -6.19 2.65
N ALA A 57 24.55 -5.84 1.60
CA ALA A 57 24.18 -4.77 0.67
C ALA A 57 22.89 -5.08 -0.10
N LYS A 58 22.68 -6.35 -0.50
CA LYS A 58 21.45 -6.78 -1.18
C LYS A 58 20.24 -6.76 -0.26
N MET A 59 20.38 -7.17 0.99
CA MET A 59 19.31 -7.08 2.00
C MET A 59 18.93 -5.64 2.29
N GLN A 60 19.92 -4.75 2.41
CA GLN A 60 19.65 -3.32 2.60
C GLN A 60 18.91 -2.72 1.40
N ALA A 61 19.35 -3.04 0.17
CA ALA A 61 18.67 -2.59 -1.05
C ALA A 61 17.23 -3.13 -1.18
N LEU A 62 16.99 -4.37 -0.73
CA LEU A 62 15.65 -4.95 -0.64
C LEU A 62 14.79 -4.17 0.37
N GLY A 63 15.32 -3.91 1.57
CA GLY A 63 14.65 -3.13 2.60
C GLY A 63 14.26 -1.73 2.14
N ASP A 64 15.16 -1.04 1.45
CA ASP A 64 14.90 0.29 0.89
C ASP A 64 13.84 0.27 -0.22
N SER A 65 13.84 -0.78 -1.05
CA SER A 65 12.83 -0.96 -2.10
C SER A 65 11.45 -1.26 -1.49
N ALA A 66 11.40 -2.10 -0.46
CA ALA A 66 10.18 -2.37 0.30
C ALA A 66 9.66 -1.09 1.00
N ALA A 67 10.55 -0.26 1.54
CA ALA A 67 10.18 1.03 2.13
C ALA A 67 9.49 1.95 1.12
N LYS A 68 10.03 2.06 -0.10
CA LYS A 68 9.42 2.84 -1.18
C LYS A 68 8.06 2.29 -1.59
N GLY A 69 7.95 0.97 -1.72
CA GLY A 69 6.68 0.30 -1.99
C GLY A 69 5.63 0.58 -0.91
N SER A 70 6.03 0.50 0.37
CA SER A 70 5.15 0.84 1.50
C SER A 70 4.61 2.27 1.42
N THR A 71 5.47 3.26 1.15
CA THR A 71 5.05 4.66 1.00
C THR A 71 4.06 4.84 -0.15
N PHE A 72 4.34 4.23 -1.30
CA PHE A 72 3.44 4.29 -2.45
C PHE A 72 2.07 3.69 -2.13
N LEU A 73 2.05 2.49 -1.56
CA LEU A 73 0.82 1.77 -1.21
C LEU A 73 0.01 2.51 -0.14
N GLY A 74 0.68 3.10 0.87
CA GLY A 74 0.02 3.91 1.87
C GLY A 74 -0.68 5.13 1.26
N GLY A 75 0.02 5.87 0.39
CA GLY A 75 -0.57 7.01 -0.33
C GLY A 75 -1.67 6.60 -1.31
N PHE A 76 -1.58 5.40 -1.91
CA PHE A 76 -2.64 4.86 -2.77
C PHE A 76 -3.90 4.53 -1.96
N ALA A 77 -3.77 3.85 -0.81
CA ALA A 77 -4.88 3.57 0.09
C ALA A 77 -5.55 4.84 0.61
N GLU A 78 -4.77 5.86 0.97
CA GLU A 78 -5.28 7.17 1.38
C GLU A 78 -6.13 7.82 0.27
N ARG A 79 -5.62 7.81 -0.97
CA ARG A 79 -6.38 8.35 -2.13
C ARG A 79 -7.67 7.59 -2.40
N LEU A 80 -7.68 6.27 -2.25
CA LEU A 80 -8.90 5.47 -2.37
C LEU A 80 -9.94 5.88 -1.30
N ASN A 81 -9.51 6.02 -0.05
CA ASN A 81 -10.40 6.47 1.03
C ASN A 81 -10.95 7.88 0.77
N THR A 82 -10.09 8.83 0.36
CA THR A 82 -10.52 10.18 -0.01
C THR A 82 -11.52 10.17 -1.17
N SER A 83 -11.27 9.34 -2.19
CA SER A 83 -12.20 9.20 -3.32
C SER A 83 -13.57 8.67 -2.90
N VAL A 84 -13.62 7.77 -1.91
CA VAL A 84 -14.88 7.26 -1.37
C VAL A 84 -15.63 8.34 -0.59
N THR A 85 -14.93 9.08 0.28
CA THR A 85 -15.53 10.19 1.04
C THR A 85 -16.14 11.23 0.11
N LEU A 86 -15.39 11.69 -0.89
CA LEU A 86 -15.87 12.66 -1.88
C LEU A 86 -17.04 12.12 -2.71
N HIS A 87 -17.07 10.82 -3.01
CA HIS A 87 -18.19 10.23 -3.72
C HIS A 87 -19.46 10.22 -2.86
N SER A 88 -19.37 9.81 -1.59
CA SER A 88 -20.49 9.81 -0.65
C SER A 88 -21.02 11.23 -0.38
N GLU A 89 -20.16 12.22 -0.23
CA GLU A 89 -20.55 13.64 -0.07
C GLU A 89 -21.31 14.15 -1.30
N ASN A 90 -20.81 13.88 -2.51
CA ASN A 90 -21.49 14.25 -3.75
C ASN A 90 -22.85 13.54 -3.93
N GLU A 91 -22.97 12.27 -3.54
CA GLU A 91 -24.25 11.56 -3.57
C GLU A 91 -25.23 12.14 -2.55
N GLN A 92 -24.75 12.52 -1.37
CA GLN A 92 -25.56 13.16 -0.34
C GLN A 92 -26.03 14.54 -0.80
N GLU A 93 -25.14 15.40 -1.32
CA GLU A 93 -25.52 16.71 -1.85
C GLU A 93 -26.51 16.60 -3.01
N ASN A 94 -26.29 15.67 -3.95
CA ASN A 94 -27.25 15.42 -5.03
C ASN A 94 -28.61 14.94 -4.50
N ALA A 95 -28.63 14.03 -3.52
CA ALA A 95 -29.86 13.56 -2.91
C ALA A 95 -30.60 14.73 -2.22
N TRP A 96 -29.91 15.56 -1.44
CA TRP A 96 -30.50 16.73 -0.80
C TRP A 96 -30.99 17.78 -1.80
N GLY A 97 -30.22 18.05 -2.85
CA GLY A 97 -30.59 18.98 -3.93
C GLY A 97 -31.82 18.52 -4.71
N VAL A 98 -31.91 17.22 -5.05
CA VAL A 98 -33.08 16.63 -5.71
C VAL A 98 -34.31 16.62 -4.79
N THR A 99 -34.12 16.30 -3.51
CA THR A 99 -35.23 16.25 -2.54
C THR A 99 -35.83 17.63 -2.26
N ASN A 100 -35.01 18.69 -2.30
CA ASN A 100 -35.48 20.07 -2.15
C ASN A 100 -36.06 20.64 -3.45
N ALA A 101 -35.53 20.26 -4.62
CA ALA A 101 -36.10 20.66 -5.91
C ALA A 101 -37.49 20.03 -6.17
N GLY A 102 -37.76 18.84 -5.62
CA GLY A 102 -39.06 18.17 -5.72
C GLY A 102 -40.17 18.69 -4.79
N LYS A 103 -39.84 19.57 -3.83
CA LYS A 103 -40.81 20.20 -2.91
C LYS A 103 -41.19 21.64 -3.31
N GLY A 104 -40.67 22.12 -4.43
CA GLY A 104 -40.88 23.48 -4.94
C GLY A 104 -41.81 23.58 -6.15
N ALA A 105 -42.74 22.64 -6.35
CA ALA A 105 -43.77 22.68 -7.38
C ALA A 105 -45.16 22.44 -6.78
#